data_AF-A0A7S0ZS58-F1
#
_entry.id   AF-A0A7S0ZS58-F1
#
_cell.length_a   1.000
_cell.length_b   1.000
_cell.length_c   1.000
_cell.angle_alpha   90.00
_cell.angle_beta   90.00
_cell.angle_gamma   90.00
#
_symmetry.space_group_name_H-M   'P 1'
#
loop_
_entity.id
_entity.type
_entity.pdbx_description
1 polymer ?
#
loop_
_entity_poly.entity_id
_entity_poly.type
_entity_poly.pdbx_seq_one_letter_code
_entity_poly.pdbx_strand_id
1 'polypeptide(L)'
;MHIFKDEVTDICESADKQLIIEEKIREISIQWQGMLFDFNTWKARDYPCILAPGKVGETQEALEETMMGLNTMNAQRHSVPFKEELGGLLTTLGDTADTIERWFKVQQMWTSLESVFTGGDIAKQMPMEAKKFGQIDKDWIKIMIKSAETKLVVPCCQNDMLKQMLPVLSAGLETCQKSLESYLEGKRNKFPRFYFTSDPVLLKILSQGSDPESIQEDFEKLFDAISRVQFDKNDRKKIIKIKGVSGSAEENVDLQ
;
A
#
# COMPACT_ATOMS: atom_id res chain seq x y z
N MET A 1 -63.41 -20.60 -1.95
CA MET A 1 -62.16 -19.98 -2.44
C MET A 1 -62.06 -18.47 -2.21
N HIS A 2 -63.14 -17.69 -2.16
CA HIS A 2 -63.05 -16.23 -1.94
C HIS A 2 -62.59 -15.78 -0.54
N ILE A 3 -62.79 -16.60 0.51
CA ILE A 3 -62.51 -16.21 1.91
C ILE A 3 -61.00 -16.17 2.22
N PHE A 4 -60.18 -16.94 1.50
CA PHE A 4 -58.73 -17.03 1.70
C PHE A 4 -57.93 -16.40 0.56
N LYS A 5 -58.59 -15.69 -0.37
CA LYS A 5 -57.95 -15.15 -1.57
C LYS A 5 -56.82 -14.19 -1.21
N ASP A 6 -57.05 -13.32 -0.24
CA ASP A 6 -56.09 -12.29 0.15
C ASP A 6 -54.89 -12.90 0.88
N GLU A 7 -55.12 -13.88 1.77
CA GLU A 7 -54.05 -14.63 2.44
C GLU A 7 -53.20 -15.43 1.46
N VAL A 8 -53.83 -16.13 0.50
CA VAL A 8 -53.11 -16.87 -0.54
C VAL A 8 -52.30 -15.93 -1.42
N THR A 9 -52.84 -14.75 -1.73
CA THR A 9 -52.13 -13.74 -2.54
C THR A 9 -50.91 -13.19 -1.78
N ASP A 10 -51.05 -12.85 -0.50
CA ASP A 10 -49.93 -12.37 0.35
C ASP A 10 -48.82 -13.43 0.51
N ILE A 11 -49.20 -14.71 0.67
CA ILE A 11 -48.24 -15.82 0.73
C ILE A 11 -47.51 -15.98 -0.61
N CYS A 12 -48.22 -15.96 -1.74
CA CYS A 12 -47.62 -16.06 -3.06
C CYS A 12 -46.66 -14.89 -3.33
N GLU A 13 -47.08 -13.65 -3.04
CA GLU A 13 -46.22 -12.47 -3.19
C GLU A 13 -44.99 -12.55 -2.29
N SER A 14 -45.14 -13.00 -1.04
CA SER A 14 -44.00 -13.19 -0.14
C SER A 14 -43.05 -14.28 -0.63
N ALA A 15 -43.57 -15.39 -1.18
CA ALA A 15 -42.75 -16.46 -1.74
C ALA A 15 -41.94 -15.97 -2.95
N ASP A 16 -42.56 -15.20 -3.85
CA ASP A 16 -41.87 -14.61 -5.00
C ASP A 16 -40.74 -13.66 -4.56
N LYS A 17 -40.97 -12.85 -3.51
CA LYS A 17 -39.93 -11.97 -2.95
C LYS A 17 -38.81 -12.76 -2.26
N GLN A 18 -39.14 -13.84 -1.57
CA GLN A 18 -38.14 -14.69 -0.92
C GLN A 18 -37.25 -15.42 -1.93
N LEU A 19 -37.83 -15.89 -3.05
CA LEU A 19 -37.06 -16.52 -4.13
C LEU A 19 -36.01 -15.55 -4.70
N ILE A 20 -36.37 -14.29 -4.94
CA ILE A 20 -35.43 -13.25 -5.41
C ILE A 20 -34.29 -13.03 -4.40
N ILE A 21 -34.59 -13.03 -3.11
CA ILE A 21 -33.58 -12.89 -2.05
C ILE A 21 -32.62 -14.09 -2.07
N GLU A 22 -33.15 -15.30 -2.14
CA GLU A 22 -32.36 -16.54 -2.17
C GLU A 22 -31.44 -16.60 -3.41
N GLU A 23 -31.96 -16.25 -4.58
CA GLU A 23 -31.17 -16.19 -5.82
C GLU A 23 -30.02 -15.20 -5.70
N LYS A 24 -30.27 -14.00 -5.17
CA LYS A 24 -29.22 -12.99 -4.98
C LYS A 24 -28.17 -13.42 -3.97
N ILE A 25 -28.56 -14.05 -2.86
CA ILE A 25 -27.62 -14.58 -1.86
C ILE A 25 -26.70 -15.63 -2.51
N ARG A 26 -27.27 -16.50 -3.35
CA ARG A 26 -26.53 -17.52 -4.10
C ARG A 26 -25.55 -16.90 -5.09
N GLU A 27 -25.99 -15.90 -5.85
CA GLU A 27 -25.14 -15.15 -6.80
C GLU A 27 -23.95 -14.49 -6.09
N ILE A 28 -24.20 -13.79 -4.98
CA ILE A 28 -23.17 -13.16 -4.15
C ILE A 28 -22.18 -14.23 -3.66
N SER A 29 -22.68 -15.36 -3.18
CA SER A 29 -21.82 -16.44 -2.68
C SER A 29 -20.91 -16.99 -3.79
N ILE A 30 -21.44 -17.22 -4.99
CA ILE A 30 -20.66 -17.70 -6.14
C ILE A 30 -19.61 -16.66 -6.56
N GLN A 31 -19.98 -15.38 -6.62
CA GLN A 31 -19.06 -14.29 -6.95
C GLN A 31 -17.86 -14.27 -6.02
N TRP A 32 -18.09 -14.26 -4.70
CA TRP A 32 -17.01 -14.13 -3.71
C TRP A 32 -16.21 -15.41 -3.50
N GLN A 33 -16.76 -16.57 -3.84
CA GLN A 33 -16.01 -17.83 -3.94
C GLN A 33 -15.05 -17.85 -5.13
N GLY A 34 -15.32 -17.10 -6.20
CA GLY A 34 -14.51 -17.05 -7.41
C GLY A 34 -13.59 -15.83 -7.53
N MET A 35 -13.73 -14.83 -6.65
CA MET A 35 -12.97 -13.58 -6.73
C MET A 35 -11.50 -13.81 -6.36
N LEU A 36 -10.58 -13.36 -7.22
CA LEU A 36 -9.14 -13.54 -7.08
C LEU A 36 -8.41 -12.20 -6.91
N PHE A 37 -7.38 -12.21 -6.07
CA PHE A 37 -6.33 -11.20 -6.09
C PHE A 37 -5.32 -11.48 -7.20
N ASP A 38 -4.77 -10.39 -7.71
CA ASP A 38 -3.58 -10.42 -8.55
C ASP A 38 -2.37 -9.99 -7.72
N PHE A 39 -1.26 -10.69 -7.93
CA PHE A 39 0.01 -10.44 -7.26
C PHE A 39 1.09 -10.10 -8.27
N ASN A 40 1.90 -9.09 -7.95
CA ASN A 40 3.01 -8.63 -8.77
C ASN A 40 4.34 -8.82 -8.03
N THR A 41 5.41 -8.79 -8.81
CA THR A 41 6.79 -8.66 -8.33
C THR A 41 7.08 -7.23 -7.91
N TRP A 42 8.16 -7.03 -7.15
CA TRP A 42 8.63 -5.70 -6.75
C TRP A 42 10.11 -5.53 -7.08
N LYS A 43 10.41 -4.56 -7.94
CA LYS A 43 11.78 -4.24 -8.41
C LYS A 43 12.49 -5.49 -8.95
N ALA A 44 13.65 -5.82 -8.39
CA ALA A 44 14.49 -6.94 -8.81
C ALA A 44 14.07 -8.30 -8.20
N ARG A 45 13.02 -8.35 -7.38
CA ARG A 45 12.52 -9.59 -6.78
C ARG A 45 11.71 -10.36 -7.83
N ASP A 46 12.03 -11.63 -8.05
CA ASP A 46 11.42 -12.51 -9.07
C ASP A 46 10.20 -13.29 -8.56
N TYR A 47 9.76 -13.02 -7.33
CA TYR A 47 8.61 -13.66 -6.68
C TYR A 47 7.50 -12.64 -6.34
N PRO A 48 6.23 -13.09 -6.27
CA PRO A 48 5.10 -12.22 -5.93
C PRO A 48 5.23 -11.71 -4.49
N CYS A 49 5.27 -10.40 -4.33
CA CYS A 49 5.46 -9.76 -3.01
C CYS A 49 4.64 -8.49 -2.82
N ILE A 50 3.80 -8.13 -3.79
CA ILE A 50 2.80 -7.06 -3.67
C ILE A 50 1.49 -7.50 -4.31
N LEU A 51 0.36 -7.07 -3.74
CA LEU A 51 -0.94 -7.05 -4.39
C LEU A 51 -0.94 -6.03 -5.53
N ALA A 52 -1.54 -6.37 -6.65
CA ALA A 52 -1.71 -5.47 -7.78
C ALA A 52 -2.67 -4.31 -7.40
N PRO A 53 -2.22 -3.04 -7.38
CA PRO A 53 -3.03 -1.94 -6.86
C PRO A 53 -4.37 -1.75 -7.58
N GLY A 54 -4.40 -1.94 -8.91
CA GLY A 54 -5.64 -1.85 -9.69
C GLY A 54 -6.67 -2.91 -9.26
N LYS A 55 -6.22 -4.16 -9.11
CA LYS A 55 -7.11 -5.26 -8.72
C LYS A 55 -7.64 -5.10 -7.29
N VAL A 56 -6.83 -4.55 -6.39
CA VAL A 56 -7.25 -4.25 -5.02
C VAL A 56 -8.37 -3.20 -5.02
N GLY A 57 -8.21 -2.11 -5.79
CA GLY A 57 -9.24 -1.07 -5.90
C GLY A 57 -10.57 -1.62 -6.41
N GLU A 58 -10.55 -2.37 -7.53
CA GLU A 58 -11.74 -3.04 -8.07
C GLU A 58 -12.42 -3.96 -7.03
N THR A 59 -11.62 -4.68 -6.25
CA THR A 59 -12.14 -5.61 -5.23
C THR A 59 -12.78 -4.87 -4.06
N GLN A 60 -12.21 -3.74 -3.64
CA GLN A 60 -12.77 -2.90 -2.57
C GLN A 60 -14.09 -2.26 -3.01
N GLU A 61 -14.14 -1.71 -4.24
CA GLU A 61 -15.37 -1.16 -4.81
C GLU A 61 -16.48 -2.22 -4.88
N ALA A 62 -16.14 -3.44 -5.36
CA ALA A 62 -17.09 -4.55 -5.41
C ALA A 62 -17.56 -5.00 -4.01
N LEU A 63 -16.68 -4.97 -2.99
CA LEU A 63 -17.05 -5.27 -1.60
C LEU A 63 -18.05 -4.23 -1.08
N GLU A 64 -17.78 -2.94 -1.28
CA GLU A 64 -18.65 -1.85 -0.83
C GLU A 64 -20.04 -1.95 -1.46
N GLU A 65 -20.12 -2.18 -2.78
CA GLU A 65 -21.39 -2.37 -3.49
C GLU A 65 -22.14 -3.59 -2.97
N THR A 66 -21.46 -4.74 -2.82
CA THR A 66 -22.08 -5.97 -2.32
C THR A 66 -22.61 -5.77 -0.90
N MET A 67 -21.83 -5.15 -0.01
CA MET A 67 -22.22 -4.89 1.37
C MET A 67 -23.41 -3.92 1.44
N MET A 68 -23.47 -2.89 0.59
CA MET A 68 -24.63 -2.00 0.50
C MET A 68 -25.89 -2.75 0.03
N GLY A 69 -25.74 -3.65 -0.95
CA GLY A 69 -26.81 -4.51 -1.44
C GLY A 69 -27.34 -5.47 -0.36
N LEU A 70 -26.42 -6.14 0.36
CA LEU A 70 -26.76 -7.03 1.48
C LEU A 70 -27.45 -6.31 2.62
N ASN A 71 -27.00 -5.11 3.00
CA ASN A 71 -27.67 -4.31 4.04
C ASN A 71 -29.09 -3.91 3.64
N THR A 72 -29.27 -3.50 2.37
CA THR A 72 -30.60 -3.17 1.84
C THR A 72 -31.52 -4.39 1.87
N MET A 73 -31.03 -5.55 1.44
CA MET A 73 -31.77 -6.81 1.45
C MET A 73 -32.10 -7.26 2.88
N ASN A 74 -31.15 -7.12 3.80
CA ASN A 74 -31.34 -7.43 5.21
C ASN A 74 -32.40 -6.52 5.87
N ALA A 75 -32.63 -5.30 5.37
CA ALA A 75 -33.69 -4.43 5.90
C ALA A 75 -35.10 -4.82 5.43
N GLN A 76 -35.24 -5.70 4.43
CA GLN A 76 -36.55 -6.06 3.86
C GLN A 76 -37.35 -6.98 4.79
N ARG A 77 -38.68 -6.79 4.84
CA ARG A 77 -39.59 -7.64 5.62
C ARG A 77 -39.51 -9.13 5.23
N HIS A 78 -39.33 -9.42 3.95
CA HIS A 78 -39.29 -10.79 3.45
C HIS A 78 -37.95 -11.49 3.69
N SER A 79 -36.93 -10.78 4.22
CA SER A 79 -35.60 -11.34 4.50
C SER A 79 -35.52 -12.12 5.82
N VAL A 80 -36.61 -12.17 6.61
CA VAL A 80 -36.65 -12.83 7.93
C VAL A 80 -36.10 -14.27 7.92
N PRO A 81 -36.43 -15.14 6.96
CA PRO A 81 -35.87 -16.50 6.91
C PRO A 81 -34.36 -16.55 6.66
N PHE A 82 -33.79 -15.50 6.06
CA PHE A 82 -32.40 -15.44 5.60
C PHE A 82 -31.51 -14.61 6.53
N LYS A 83 -32.00 -14.18 7.70
CA LYS A 83 -31.27 -13.28 8.61
C LYS A 83 -29.91 -13.79 9.04
N GLU A 84 -29.82 -15.09 9.34
CA GLU A 84 -28.58 -15.73 9.75
C GLU A 84 -27.56 -15.75 8.60
N GLU A 85 -28.00 -16.15 7.41
CA GLU A 85 -27.15 -16.22 6.22
C GLU A 85 -26.67 -14.83 5.76
N LEU A 86 -27.57 -13.85 5.70
CA LEU A 86 -27.24 -12.45 5.40
C LEU A 86 -26.29 -11.87 6.45
N GLY A 87 -26.50 -12.19 7.72
CA GLY A 87 -25.59 -11.80 8.81
C GLY A 87 -24.20 -12.39 8.63
N GLY A 88 -24.10 -13.68 8.34
CA GLY A 88 -22.83 -14.36 8.09
C GLY A 88 -22.07 -13.80 6.88
N LEU A 89 -22.77 -13.48 5.79
CA LEU A 89 -22.18 -12.83 4.62
C LEU A 89 -21.69 -11.41 4.95
N LEU A 90 -22.50 -10.61 5.64
CA LEU A 90 -22.10 -9.25 6.05
C LEU A 90 -20.86 -9.28 6.95
N THR A 91 -20.81 -10.17 7.94
CA THR A 91 -19.63 -10.33 8.79
C THR A 91 -18.41 -10.76 7.99
N THR A 92 -18.56 -11.77 7.12
CA THR A 92 -17.44 -12.30 6.33
C THR A 92 -16.87 -11.26 5.36
N LEU A 93 -17.73 -10.55 4.63
CA LEU A 93 -17.30 -9.55 3.65
C LEU A 93 -16.81 -8.27 4.34
N GLY A 94 -17.39 -7.88 5.47
CA GLY A 94 -16.88 -6.78 6.30
C GLY A 94 -15.48 -7.06 6.83
N ASP A 95 -15.26 -8.23 7.43
CA ASP A 95 -13.93 -8.67 7.87
C ASP A 95 -12.92 -8.72 6.72
N THR A 96 -13.37 -9.10 5.53
CA THR A 96 -12.56 -9.14 4.31
C THR A 96 -12.14 -7.72 3.91
N ALA A 97 -13.08 -6.77 3.87
CA ALA A 97 -12.81 -5.36 3.55
C ALA A 97 -11.78 -4.74 4.51
N ASP A 98 -11.98 -4.90 5.83
CA ASP A 98 -11.06 -4.42 6.86
C ASP A 98 -9.66 -5.02 6.71
N THR A 99 -9.58 -6.31 6.36
CA THR A 99 -8.30 -6.99 6.17
C THR A 99 -7.58 -6.48 4.93
N ILE A 100 -8.29 -6.23 3.82
CA ILE A 100 -7.71 -5.67 2.59
C ILE A 100 -7.16 -4.27 2.85
N GLU A 101 -7.91 -3.41 3.53
CA GLU A 101 -7.46 -2.05 3.83
C GLU A 101 -6.15 -2.06 4.64
N ARG A 102 -6.10 -2.86 5.71
CA ARG A 102 -4.90 -3.02 6.54
C ARG A 102 -3.74 -3.59 5.74
N TRP A 103 -4.00 -4.61 4.92
CA TRP A 103 -2.99 -5.27 4.11
C TRP A 103 -2.38 -4.31 3.09
N PHE A 104 -3.22 -3.54 2.40
CA PHE A 104 -2.78 -2.56 1.43
C PHE A 104 -1.99 -1.41 2.08
N LYS A 105 -2.41 -0.94 3.26
CA LYS A 105 -1.66 0.05 4.03
C LYS A 105 -0.26 -0.46 4.43
N VAL A 106 -0.17 -1.69 4.94
CA VAL A 106 1.12 -2.33 5.25
C VAL A 106 2.00 -2.43 4.01
N GLN A 107 1.44 -2.79 2.85
CA GLN A 107 2.16 -2.82 1.58
C GLN A 107 2.72 -1.46 1.18
N GLN A 108 1.94 -0.38 1.30
CA GLN A 108 2.40 0.97 0.98
C GLN A 108 3.56 1.41 1.88
N MET A 109 3.48 1.11 3.17
CA MET A 109 4.57 1.38 4.11
C MET A 109 5.80 0.51 3.84
N TRP A 110 5.60 -0.77 3.53
CA TRP A 110 6.69 -1.68 3.22
C TRP A 110 7.42 -1.27 1.93
N THR A 111 6.69 -0.97 0.85
CA THR A 111 7.28 -0.55 -0.44
C THR A 111 8.09 0.75 -0.33
N SER A 112 7.64 1.71 0.48
CA SER A 112 8.37 2.96 0.72
C SER A 112 9.67 2.71 1.50
N LEU A 113 9.61 1.93 2.58
CA LEU A 113 10.77 1.64 3.44
C LEU A 113 11.76 0.65 2.81
N GLU A 114 11.30 -0.25 1.95
CA GLU A 114 12.15 -1.21 1.23
C GLU A 114 13.21 -0.49 0.40
N SER A 115 12.83 0.63 -0.23
CA SER A 115 13.74 1.46 -1.02
C SER A 115 14.84 2.14 -0.19
N VAL A 116 14.59 2.36 1.10
CA VAL A 116 15.47 3.10 2.01
C VAL A 116 16.41 2.16 2.77
N PHE A 117 15.92 0.98 3.18
CA PHE A 117 16.64 0.09 4.10
C PHE A 117 17.27 -1.14 3.45
N THR A 118 16.93 -1.47 2.20
CA THR A 118 17.51 -2.64 1.50
C THR A 118 18.80 -2.30 0.75
N GLY A 119 19.10 -1.01 0.55
CA GLY A 119 20.30 -0.56 -0.14
C GLY A 119 20.65 0.91 0.16
N GLY A 120 21.85 1.33 -0.26
CA GLY A 120 22.30 2.72 -0.14
C GLY A 120 22.92 3.09 1.21
N ASP A 121 23.28 4.36 1.35
CA ASP A 121 24.04 4.84 2.51
C ASP A 121 23.17 5.09 3.75
N ILE A 122 21.85 5.27 3.59
CA ILE A 122 20.93 5.45 4.72
C ILE A 122 20.90 4.18 5.58
N ALA A 123 20.80 3.00 4.96
CA ALA A 123 20.83 1.72 5.69
C ALA A 123 22.11 1.54 6.53
N LYS A 124 23.27 2.03 6.04
CA LYS A 124 24.54 2.03 6.79
C LYS A 124 24.54 3.03 7.95
N GLN A 125 23.84 4.15 7.80
CA GLN A 125 23.72 5.18 8.85
C GLN A 125 22.66 4.85 9.89
N MET A 126 21.71 3.98 9.57
CA MET A 126 20.63 3.52 10.44
C MET A 126 20.62 1.99 10.57
N PRO A 127 21.71 1.37 11.10
CA PRO A 127 21.89 -0.08 11.07
C PRO A 127 20.88 -0.84 11.95
N MET A 128 20.40 -0.22 13.04
CA MET A 128 19.41 -0.84 13.92
C MET A 128 18.06 -0.97 13.23
N GLU A 129 17.61 0.11 12.58
CA GLU A 129 16.39 0.15 11.78
C GLU A 129 16.49 -0.75 10.55
N ALA A 130 17.64 -0.77 9.86
CA ALA A 130 17.86 -1.68 8.73
C ALA A 130 17.75 -3.16 9.16
N LYS A 131 18.32 -3.53 10.32
CA LYS A 131 18.18 -4.88 10.87
C LYS A 131 16.74 -5.21 11.23
N LYS A 132 16.00 -4.27 11.82
CA LYS A 132 14.58 -4.43 12.16
C LYS A 132 13.73 -4.59 10.89
N PHE A 133 13.96 -3.75 9.89
CA PHE A 133 13.30 -3.83 8.59
C PHE A 133 13.59 -5.16 7.89
N GLY A 134 14.83 -5.67 7.95
CA GLY A 134 15.17 -6.98 7.38
C GLY A 134 14.39 -8.15 7.99
N GLN A 135 13.98 -8.07 9.26
CA GLN A 135 13.07 -9.08 9.85
C GLN A 135 11.64 -8.90 9.34
N ILE A 136 11.14 -7.66 9.32
CA ILE A 136 9.82 -7.32 8.77
C ILE A 136 9.71 -7.77 7.31
N ASP A 137 10.76 -7.57 6.51
CA ASP A 137 10.81 -7.98 5.10
C ASP A 137 10.64 -9.49 4.93
N LYS A 138 11.36 -10.30 5.73
CA LYS A 138 11.22 -11.76 5.71
C LYS A 138 9.81 -12.21 6.05
N ASP A 139 9.22 -11.60 7.08
CA ASP A 139 7.87 -11.93 7.53
C ASP A 139 6.80 -11.50 6.51
N TRP A 140 6.97 -10.33 5.89
CA TRP A 140 6.15 -9.86 4.77
C TRP A 140 6.21 -10.82 3.58
N ILE A 141 7.40 -11.19 3.12
CA ILE A 141 7.56 -12.13 1.99
C ILE A 141 6.86 -13.46 2.29
N LYS A 142 7.00 -13.97 3.51
CA LYS A 142 6.38 -15.24 3.91
C LYS A 142 4.86 -15.20 3.81
N ILE A 143 4.21 -14.13 4.28
CA ILE A 143 2.75 -13.99 4.17
C ILE A 143 2.32 -13.77 2.71
N MET A 144 3.10 -13.06 1.91
CA MET A 144 2.79 -12.79 0.51
C MET A 144 2.86 -14.03 -0.36
N ILE A 145 3.89 -14.87 -0.20
CA ILE A 145 4.02 -16.14 -0.95
C ILE A 145 2.82 -17.05 -0.64
N LYS A 146 2.51 -17.25 0.65
CA LYS A 146 1.38 -18.10 1.07
C LYS A 146 0.03 -17.57 0.55
N SER A 147 -0.11 -16.25 0.51
CA SER A 147 -1.33 -15.64 -0.03
C SER A 147 -1.41 -15.76 -1.56
N ALA A 148 -0.28 -15.66 -2.26
CA ALA A 148 -0.19 -15.84 -3.70
C ALA A 148 -0.43 -17.30 -4.14
N GLU A 149 -0.23 -18.28 -3.26
CA GLU A 149 -0.65 -19.67 -3.49
C GLU A 149 -2.18 -19.84 -3.40
N THR A 150 -2.83 -19.10 -2.49
CA THR A 150 -4.28 -19.19 -2.26
C THR A 150 -5.08 -18.37 -3.27
N LYS A 151 -4.65 -17.12 -3.54
CA LYS A 151 -5.20 -16.12 -4.47
C LYS A 151 -6.65 -15.66 -4.23
N LEU A 152 -7.53 -16.52 -3.74
CA LEU A 152 -8.93 -16.23 -3.49
C LEU A 152 -9.07 -15.17 -2.41
N VAL A 153 -9.88 -14.14 -2.68
CA VAL A 153 -9.98 -12.94 -1.85
C VAL A 153 -10.40 -13.29 -0.43
N VAL A 154 -11.58 -13.91 -0.27
CA VAL A 154 -12.13 -14.25 1.06
C VAL A 154 -11.22 -15.23 1.82
N PRO A 155 -10.77 -16.36 1.24
CA PRO A 155 -9.83 -17.27 1.92
C PRO A 155 -8.49 -16.65 2.32
N CYS A 156 -7.93 -15.73 1.52
CA CYS A 156 -6.73 -14.99 1.91
C CYS A 156 -7.00 -14.13 3.14
N CYS A 157 -8.07 -13.33 3.12
CA CYS A 157 -8.41 -12.42 4.19
C CYS A 157 -8.87 -13.12 5.47
N GLN A 158 -9.43 -14.32 5.38
CA GLN A 158 -9.78 -15.17 6.52
C GLN A 158 -8.58 -15.95 7.09
N ASN A 159 -7.40 -15.86 6.47
CA ASN A 159 -6.23 -16.58 6.96
C ASN A 159 -5.73 -16.00 8.30
N ASP A 160 -5.77 -16.80 9.36
CA ASP A 160 -5.35 -16.38 10.71
C ASP A 160 -3.91 -15.85 10.75
N MET A 161 -3.00 -16.47 9.99
CA MET A 161 -1.61 -16.02 9.95
C MET A 161 -1.52 -14.62 9.34
N LEU A 162 -2.30 -14.32 8.29
CA LEU A 162 -2.33 -12.98 7.71
C LEU A 162 -2.90 -11.97 8.73
N LYS A 163 -4.08 -12.25 9.29
CA LYS A 163 -4.76 -11.35 10.24
C LYS A 163 -3.91 -11.05 11.47
N GLN A 164 -3.17 -12.03 11.99
CA GLN A 164 -2.28 -11.85 13.15
C GLN A 164 -0.99 -11.11 12.81
N MET A 165 -0.44 -11.32 11.60
CA MET A 165 0.83 -10.70 11.21
C MET A 165 0.67 -9.24 10.76
N LEU A 166 -0.43 -8.87 10.12
CA LEU A 166 -0.64 -7.50 9.61
C LEU A 166 -0.47 -6.42 10.70
N PRO A 167 -1.07 -6.52 11.91
CA PRO A 167 -0.85 -5.55 12.98
C PRO A 167 0.61 -5.48 13.45
N VAL A 168 1.29 -6.63 13.54
CA VAL A 168 2.70 -6.71 13.97
C VAL A 168 3.60 -6.02 12.95
N LEU A 169 3.37 -6.28 11.65
CA LEU A 169 4.10 -5.66 10.56
C LEU A 169 3.85 -4.15 10.51
N SER A 170 2.59 -3.71 10.64
CA SER A 170 2.22 -2.29 10.69
C SER A 170 2.99 -1.57 11.81
N ALA A 171 2.94 -2.06 13.05
CA ALA A 171 3.62 -1.45 14.18
C ALA A 171 5.15 -1.42 13.99
N GLY A 172 5.71 -2.49 13.40
CA GLY A 172 7.12 -2.57 13.04
C GLY A 172 7.54 -1.48 12.05
N LEU A 173 6.78 -1.37 10.95
CA LEU A 173 7.00 -0.38 9.89
C LEU A 173 6.80 1.04 10.39
N GLU A 174 5.78 1.31 11.21
CA GLU A 174 5.52 2.63 11.81
C GLU A 174 6.68 3.09 12.68
N THR A 175 7.32 2.15 13.40
CA THR A 175 8.53 2.48 14.17
C THR A 175 9.68 2.87 13.25
N CYS A 176 9.92 2.09 12.18
CA CYS A 176 10.96 2.39 11.21
C CYS A 176 10.72 3.74 10.52
N GLN A 177 9.47 4.05 10.19
CA GLN A 177 9.08 5.32 9.60
C GLN A 177 9.35 6.51 10.54
N LYS A 178 8.94 6.42 11.81
CA LYS A 178 9.24 7.46 12.82
C LYS A 178 10.73 7.69 13.02
N SER A 179 11.52 6.61 13.07
CA SER A 179 12.99 6.73 13.13
C SER A 179 13.54 7.42 11.89
N LEU A 180 13.02 7.11 10.70
CA LEU A 180 13.43 7.74 9.45
C LEU A 180 13.09 9.24 9.43
N GLU A 181 11.89 9.62 9.86
CA GLU A 181 11.48 11.02 9.97
C GLU A 181 12.40 11.81 10.91
N SER A 182 12.71 11.26 12.09
CA SER A 182 13.68 11.88 13.02
C SER A 182 15.09 11.98 12.44
N TYR A 183 15.52 10.97 11.68
CA TYR A 183 16.80 11.01 10.97
C TYR A 183 16.83 12.13 9.92
N LEU A 184 15.79 12.26 9.09
CA LEU A 184 15.67 13.31 8.08
C LEU A 184 15.64 14.71 8.73
N GLU A 185 14.89 14.88 9.81
CA GLU A 185 14.85 16.13 10.56
C GLU A 185 16.21 16.48 11.17
N GLY A 186 16.94 15.49 11.67
CA GLY A 186 18.34 15.66 12.11
C GLY A 186 19.27 16.11 10.98
N LYS A 187 19.04 15.65 9.73
CA LYS A 187 19.80 16.12 8.56
C LYS A 187 19.44 17.55 8.17
N ARG A 188 18.16 17.92 8.22
CA ARG A 188 17.69 19.29 7.97
C ARG A 188 18.27 20.29 8.96
N ASN A 189 18.30 19.94 10.24
CA ASN A 189 18.90 20.78 11.28
C ASN A 189 20.41 21.02 11.05
N LYS A 190 21.13 20.02 10.51
CA LYS A 190 22.56 20.16 10.17
C LYS A 190 22.80 20.94 8.89
N PHE A 191 21.87 20.88 7.93
CA PHE A 191 21.96 21.59 6.66
C PHE A 191 20.59 22.19 6.29
N PRO A 192 20.30 23.44 6.71
CA PRO A 192 18.97 24.03 6.58
C PRO A 192 18.41 24.13 5.15
N ARG A 193 19.26 24.05 4.11
CA ARG A 193 18.77 24.03 2.72
C ARG A 193 17.90 22.80 2.41
N PHE A 194 18.02 21.71 3.17
CA PHE A 194 17.14 20.55 3.04
C PHE A 194 15.69 20.81 3.47
N TYR A 195 15.37 21.95 4.12
CA TYR A 195 13.98 22.36 4.34
C TYR A 195 13.27 22.78 3.04
N PHE A 196 14.01 23.14 1.98
CA PHE A 196 13.43 23.51 0.68
C PHE A 196 13.13 22.30 -0.22
N THR A 197 13.46 21.09 0.23
CA THR A 197 13.23 19.84 -0.52
C THR A 197 12.22 18.94 0.16
N SER A 198 11.40 18.25 -0.64
CA SER A 198 10.48 17.22 -0.16
C SER A 198 11.23 15.96 0.32
N ASP A 199 10.57 15.16 1.16
CA ASP A 199 11.15 13.92 1.70
C ASP A 199 11.67 12.95 0.63
N PRO A 200 10.95 12.69 -0.49
CA PRO A 200 11.47 11.79 -1.53
C PRO A 200 12.76 12.31 -2.20
N VAL A 201 12.86 13.63 -2.42
CA VAL A 201 14.07 14.25 -2.98
C VAL A 201 15.21 14.16 -1.98
N LEU A 202 14.94 14.47 -0.71
CA LEU A 202 15.94 14.38 0.35
C LEU A 202 16.45 12.94 0.53
N LEU A 203 15.55 11.95 0.51
CA LEU A 203 15.90 10.53 0.58
C LEU A 203 16.79 10.12 -0.61
N LYS A 204 16.44 10.56 -1.83
CA LYS A 204 17.28 10.32 -3.02
C LYS A 204 18.71 10.84 -2.81
N ILE A 205 18.84 12.11 -2.43
CA ILE A 205 20.14 12.76 -2.18
C ILE A 205 20.94 12.00 -1.10
N LEU A 206 20.29 11.68 0.03
CA LEU A 206 20.95 11.02 1.16
C LEU A 206 21.31 9.56 0.88
N SER A 207 20.54 8.87 0.04
CA SER A 207 20.79 7.49 -0.35
C SER A 207 22.06 7.33 -1.20
N GLN A 208 22.46 8.40 -1.89
CA GLN A 208 23.59 8.46 -2.82
C GLN A 208 24.77 9.29 -2.29
N GLY A 209 24.86 9.51 -0.98
CA GLY A 209 25.88 10.40 -0.38
C GLY A 209 27.34 9.99 -0.66
N SER A 210 27.59 8.73 -1.04
CA SER A 210 28.91 8.23 -1.46
C SER A 210 29.25 8.48 -2.93
N ASP A 211 28.30 8.90 -3.76
CA ASP A 211 28.50 9.23 -5.17
C ASP A 211 27.99 10.65 -5.50
N PRO A 212 28.81 11.69 -5.29
CA PRO A 212 28.41 13.09 -5.50
C PRO A 212 28.00 13.42 -6.94
N GLU A 213 28.41 12.63 -7.93
CA GLU A 213 28.02 12.84 -9.34
C GLU A 213 26.56 12.45 -9.61
N SER A 214 25.98 11.57 -8.79
CA SER A 214 24.60 11.12 -8.96
C SER A 214 23.54 12.15 -8.54
N ILE A 215 23.94 13.17 -7.76
CA ILE A 215 23.05 14.22 -7.25
C ILE A 215 23.09 15.53 -8.07
N GLN A 216 23.76 15.53 -9.23
CA GLN A 216 23.95 16.73 -10.06
C GLN A 216 22.64 17.45 -10.37
N GLU A 217 21.59 16.70 -10.69
CA GLU A 217 20.26 17.24 -11.04
C GLU A 217 19.48 17.77 -9.84
N ASP A 218 19.94 17.51 -8.62
CA ASP A 218 19.27 17.94 -7.39
C ASP A 218 19.88 19.23 -6.82
N PHE A 219 21.01 19.72 -7.35
CA PHE A 219 21.62 20.98 -6.90
C PHE A 219 20.71 22.19 -7.15
N GLU A 220 20.00 22.24 -8.28
CA GLU A 220 19.04 23.33 -8.60
C GLU A 220 17.91 23.41 -7.57
N LYS A 221 17.58 22.29 -6.92
CA LYS A 221 16.53 22.24 -5.89
C LYS A 221 17.02 22.74 -4.53
N LEU A 222 18.34 22.74 -4.32
CA LEU A 222 18.98 23.12 -3.07
C LEU A 222 19.57 24.53 -3.12
N PHE A 223 19.96 25.00 -4.31
CA PHE A 223 20.74 26.20 -4.50
C PHE A 223 20.19 27.06 -5.64
N ASP A 224 20.01 28.34 -5.35
CA ASP A 224 19.72 29.33 -6.37
C ASP A 224 20.96 29.56 -7.24
N ALA A 225 20.76 29.70 -8.55
CA ALA A 225 21.79 29.89 -9.57
C ALA A 225 22.90 28.82 -9.66
N ILE A 226 22.77 27.66 -9.00
CA ILE A 226 23.70 26.52 -9.15
C ILE A 226 22.97 25.36 -9.80
N SER A 227 23.33 25.10 -11.06
CA SER A 227 22.79 23.98 -11.82
C SER A 227 23.59 22.72 -11.64
N ARG A 228 24.91 22.81 -11.74
CA ARG A 228 25.83 21.68 -11.64
C ARG A 228 27.14 22.08 -11.01
N VAL A 229 27.89 21.09 -10.54
CA VAL A 229 29.23 21.29 -10.02
C VAL A 229 30.20 20.32 -10.69
N GLN A 230 31.45 20.71 -10.87
CA GLN A 230 32.50 19.81 -11.34
C GLN A 230 33.36 19.39 -10.15
N PHE A 231 33.43 18.09 -9.89
CA PHE A 231 34.32 17.53 -8.89
C PHE A 231 35.74 17.32 -9.46
N ASP A 232 36.75 17.39 -8.59
CA ASP A 232 38.13 17.08 -8.98
C ASP A 232 38.26 15.59 -9.35
N LYS A 233 39.04 15.30 -10.39
CA LYS A 233 39.22 13.93 -10.90
C LYS A 233 40.00 13.04 -9.92
N ASN A 234 40.88 13.63 -9.13
CA ASN A 234 41.74 12.95 -8.16
C ASN A 234 41.12 12.97 -6.76
N ASP A 235 40.39 14.03 -6.39
CA ASP A 235 39.65 14.11 -5.12
C ASP A 235 38.16 14.46 -5.33
N ARG A 236 37.30 13.43 -5.34
CA ARG A 236 35.85 13.58 -5.51
C ARG A 236 35.15 14.37 -4.40
N LYS A 237 35.85 14.74 -3.32
CA LYS A 237 35.31 15.62 -2.27
C LYS A 237 35.56 17.10 -2.58
N LYS A 238 36.48 17.43 -3.48
CA LYS A 238 36.77 18.81 -3.88
C LYS A 238 35.91 19.20 -5.07
N ILE A 239 35.16 20.29 -4.94
CA ILE A 239 34.50 20.94 -6.06
C ILE A 239 35.48 21.96 -6.65
N ILE A 240 35.69 21.91 -7.96
CA ILE A 240 36.64 22.78 -8.70
C ILE A 240 35.94 23.78 -9.62
N LYS A 241 34.66 23.57 -9.94
CA LYS A 241 33.88 24.50 -10.78
C LYS A 241 32.40 24.45 -10.40
N ILE A 242 31.75 25.60 -10.43
CA ILE A 242 30.30 25.75 -10.30
C ILE A 242 29.75 26.20 -11.66
N LYS A 243 28.64 25.60 -12.07
CA LYS A 243 27.94 25.92 -13.31
C LYS A 243 26.53 26.38 -13.01
N GLY A 244 26.17 27.57 -13.48
CA GLY A 244 24.79 28.08 -13.48
C GLY A 244 24.24 28.06 -14.90
N VAL A 245 23.01 27.56 -15.08
CA VAL A 245 22.32 27.57 -16.38
C VAL A 245 21.08 28.44 -16.29
N SER A 246 20.94 29.41 -17.19
CA SER A 246 19.74 30.26 -17.30
C SER A 246 19.32 30.37 -18.77
N GLY A 247 18.28 29.65 -19.15
CA GLY A 247 17.86 29.53 -20.55
C GLY A 247 18.93 28.83 -21.41
N SER A 248 19.47 29.52 -22.41
CA SER A 248 20.59 29.04 -23.25
C SER A 248 21.96 29.53 -22.79
N ALA A 249 22.03 30.36 -21.73
CA ALA A 249 23.29 30.87 -21.20
C ALA A 249 23.84 29.94 -20.11
N GLU A 250 25.12 29.59 -20.22
CA GLU A 250 25.87 28.81 -19.22
C GLU A 250 26.95 29.71 -18.60
N GLU A 251 26.84 29.96 -17.29
CA GLU A 251 27.84 30.67 -16.51
C GLU A 251 28.71 29.66 -15.76
N ASN A 252 30.03 29.79 -15.88
CA ASN A 252 31.01 28.91 -15.25
C ASN A 252 31.89 29.71 -14.30
N VAL A 253 32.00 29.26 -13.05
CA VAL A 253 32.85 29.85 -12.02
C VAL A 253 33.87 28.81 -11.57
N ASP A 254 35.15 29.05 -11.89
CA ASP A 254 36.27 28.23 -11.41
C ASP A 254 36.54 28.50 -9.92
N LEU A 255 36.61 27.45 -9.10
CA LEU A 255 36.97 27.52 -7.69
C LEU A 255 38.46 27.19 -7.53
N GLN A 256 39.21 28.06 -6.83
CA GLN A 256 40.64 27.86 -6.53
C GLN A 256 40.84 26.77 -5.45
#